data_AF-A0A0C6FBV4-F1
#
_entry.id   AF-A0A0C6FBV4-F1
#
_cell.length_a   1.000
_cell.length_b   1.000
_cell.length_c   1.000
_cell.angle_alpha   90.00
_cell.angle_beta   90.00
_cell.angle_gamma   90.00
#
_symmetry.space_group_name_H-M   'P 1'
#
loop_
_entity.id
_entity.type
_entity.pdbx_description
1 polymer ?
#
loop_
_entity_poly.entity_id
_entity_poly.type
_entity_poly.pdbx_seq_one_letter_code
_entity_poly.pdbx_strand_id
1 'polypeptide(L)'
;MPLDRYAAQFDFDPPRDKGMNTVEACERILSGKVQSFFGLGGNFVRAIPDRDRMEKAWTTMRLTVQVATKLNRSHLVNGEIAYLLPCRGRTEEDVQASGPQAVSMEAPSAASTARSDAARPPASTSSPRSTSWRASPRRRSPPTRRFAGTSGSAITG
;
A
#
# COMPACT_ATOMS: atom_id res chain seq x y z
N MET A 1 -11.08 -8.37 -23.36
CA MET A 1 -11.01 -9.42 -22.32
C MET A 1 -12.19 -10.36 -22.51
N PRO A 2 -12.03 -11.70 -22.46
CA PRO A 2 -13.13 -12.65 -22.65
C PRO A 2 -13.96 -12.81 -21.38
N LEU A 3 -14.79 -11.81 -21.07
CA LEU A 3 -15.52 -11.71 -19.79
C LEU A 3 -16.49 -12.88 -19.56
N ASP A 4 -17.14 -13.41 -20.61
CA ASP A 4 -18.07 -14.53 -20.48
C ASP A 4 -17.39 -15.83 -20.02
N ARG A 5 -16.10 -16.01 -20.38
CA ARG A 5 -15.33 -17.16 -19.90
C ARG A 5 -15.01 -17.05 -18.42
N TYR A 6 -14.69 -15.84 -17.94
CA TYR A 6 -14.45 -15.62 -16.52
C TYR A 6 -15.71 -15.82 -15.69
N ALA A 7 -16.86 -15.37 -16.20
CA ALA A 7 -18.14 -15.60 -15.55
C ALA A 7 -18.42 -17.09 -15.37
N ALA A 8 -18.25 -17.88 -16.42
CA ALA A 8 -18.45 -19.33 -16.38
C ALA A 8 -17.44 -20.07 -15.48
N GLN A 9 -16.19 -19.61 -15.42
CA GLN A 9 -15.13 -20.30 -14.67
C GLN A 9 -15.16 -20.02 -13.17
N PHE A 10 -15.52 -18.80 -12.78
CA PHE A 10 -15.41 -18.32 -11.39
C PHE A 10 -16.76 -18.03 -10.73
N ASP A 11 -17.88 -18.31 -11.41
CA ASP A 11 -19.24 -18.17 -10.89
C ASP A 11 -19.53 -16.76 -10.32
N PHE A 12 -19.16 -15.73 -11.07
CA PHE A 12 -19.48 -14.33 -10.76
C PHE A 12 -19.84 -13.56 -12.02
N ASP A 13 -20.56 -12.44 -11.88
CA ASP A 13 -20.86 -11.54 -12.99
C ASP A 13 -19.79 -10.44 -13.11
N PRO A 14 -18.86 -10.52 -14.10
CA PRO A 14 -17.80 -9.54 -14.25
C PRO A 14 -18.34 -8.20 -14.76
N PRO A 15 -17.95 -7.07 -14.13
CA PRO A 15 -18.32 -5.74 -14.62
C PRO A 15 -17.90 -5.56 -16.08
N ARG A 16 -18.85 -5.09 -16.91
CA ARG A 16 -18.62 -4.85 -18.35
C ARG A 16 -18.04 -3.47 -18.63
N ASP A 17 -18.20 -2.55 -17.68
CA ASP A 17 -17.66 -1.21 -17.79
C ASP A 17 -16.14 -1.20 -17.69
N LYS A 18 -15.52 -0.29 -18.44
CA LYS A 18 -14.07 -0.07 -18.41
C LYS A 18 -13.65 0.38 -17.00
N GLY A 19 -12.69 -0.34 -16.42
CA GLY A 19 -12.00 0.09 -15.21
C GLY A 19 -11.15 1.34 -15.41
N MET A 20 -10.68 1.92 -14.29
CA MET A 20 -9.82 3.09 -14.32
C MET A 20 -8.38 2.70 -14.68
N ASN A 21 -7.76 3.46 -15.58
CA ASN A 21 -6.30 3.44 -15.76
C ASN A 21 -5.59 4.28 -14.68
N THR A 22 -4.26 4.27 -14.66
CA THR A 22 -3.46 5.01 -13.66
C THR A 22 -3.73 6.52 -13.66
N VAL A 23 -3.92 7.13 -14.84
CA VAL A 23 -4.18 8.57 -14.97
C VAL A 23 -5.56 8.91 -14.41
N GLU A 24 -6.60 8.18 -14.84
CA GLU A 24 -7.97 8.31 -14.36
C GLU A 24 -8.04 8.10 -12.84
N ALA A 25 -7.30 7.11 -12.30
CA ALA A 25 -7.21 6.88 -10.87
C ALA A 25 -6.58 8.06 -10.14
N CYS A 26 -5.49 8.65 -10.65
CA CYS A 26 -4.87 9.83 -10.06
C CYS A 26 -5.84 11.02 -10.01
N GLU A 27 -6.52 11.32 -11.12
CA GLU A 27 -7.52 12.38 -11.19
C GLU A 27 -8.68 12.16 -10.22
N ARG A 28 -9.15 10.92 -10.09
CA ARG A 28 -10.24 10.55 -9.18
C ARG A 28 -9.83 10.59 -7.72
N ILE A 29 -8.57 10.31 -7.40
CA ILE A 29 -8.03 10.47 -6.04
C ILE A 29 -7.87 11.96 -5.72
N LEU A 30 -7.32 12.75 -6.64
CA LEU A 30 -7.19 14.20 -6.47
C LEU A 30 -8.55 14.90 -6.30
N SER A 31 -9.60 14.42 -6.98
CA SER A 31 -10.96 14.93 -6.84
C SER A 31 -11.75 14.32 -5.66
N GLY A 32 -11.14 13.42 -4.89
CA GLY A 32 -11.78 12.78 -3.72
C GLY A 32 -12.86 11.74 -4.06
N LYS A 33 -13.01 11.37 -5.34
CA LYS A 33 -14.00 10.38 -5.80
C LYS A 33 -13.58 8.94 -5.48
N VAL A 34 -12.28 8.68 -5.38
CA VAL A 34 -11.74 7.38 -4.92
C VAL A 34 -11.44 7.48 -3.43
N GLN A 35 -12.12 6.64 -2.65
CA GLN A 35 -11.99 6.63 -1.19
C GLN A 35 -11.05 5.55 -0.67
N SER A 36 -10.73 4.55 -1.49
CA SER A 36 -9.95 3.39 -1.06
C SER A 36 -8.95 2.96 -2.13
N PHE A 37 -7.73 2.66 -1.69
CA PHE A 37 -6.66 2.14 -2.55
C PHE A 37 -6.16 0.81 -1.99
N PHE A 38 -6.00 -0.17 -2.88
CA PHE A 38 -5.45 -1.49 -2.55
C PHE A 38 -4.27 -1.77 -3.49
N GLY A 39 -3.06 -1.79 -2.94
CA GLY A 39 -1.82 -1.98 -3.69
C GLY A 39 -1.19 -3.36 -3.44
N LEU A 40 -0.77 -4.01 -4.52
CA LEU A 40 -0.01 -5.25 -4.50
C LEU A 40 1.43 -4.97 -4.92
N GLY A 41 2.36 -4.88 -3.96
CA GLY A 41 3.80 -4.84 -4.24
C GLY A 41 4.34 -3.60 -4.98
N GLY A 42 3.58 -2.50 -5.04
CA GLY A 42 3.94 -1.30 -5.81
C GLY A 42 4.47 -0.14 -4.97
N ASN A 43 5.25 0.75 -5.59
CA ASN A 43 5.62 2.05 -5.02
C ASN A 43 4.84 3.18 -5.71
N PHE A 44 3.51 3.08 -5.68
CA PHE A 44 2.59 3.88 -6.47
C PHE A 44 2.78 5.39 -6.29
N VAL A 45 2.87 5.87 -5.04
CA VAL A 45 3.03 7.30 -4.73
C VAL A 45 4.35 7.86 -5.27
N ARG A 46 5.40 7.03 -5.32
CA ARG A 46 6.70 7.42 -5.91
C ARG A 46 6.69 7.33 -7.44
N ALA A 47 5.94 6.39 -8.01
CA ALA A 47 5.95 6.10 -9.44
C ALA A 47 5.12 7.11 -10.26
N ILE A 48 4.21 7.85 -9.63
CA ILE A 48 3.42 8.89 -10.29
C ILE A 48 4.31 10.12 -10.57
N PRO A 49 4.22 10.75 -11.76
CA PRO A 49 5.00 11.94 -12.09
C PRO A 49 4.69 13.16 -11.20
N ASP A 50 3.41 13.41 -10.90
CA ASP A 50 2.95 14.55 -10.06
C ASP A 50 2.87 14.19 -8.57
N ARG A 51 4.05 13.99 -7.96
CA ARG A 51 4.19 13.47 -6.60
C ARG A 51 3.61 14.38 -5.52
N ASP A 52 3.88 15.68 -5.59
CA ASP A 52 3.54 16.61 -4.50
C ASP A 52 2.02 16.78 -4.34
N ARG A 53 1.28 16.85 -5.46
CA ARG A 53 -0.18 16.91 -5.43
C ARG A 53 -0.76 15.58 -4.97
N MET A 54 -0.18 14.48 -5.43
CA MET A 54 -0.65 13.15 -5.07
C MET A 54 -0.42 12.84 -3.59
N GLU A 55 0.76 13.11 -3.04
CA GLU A 55 1.09 12.88 -1.62
C GLU A 55 0.10 13.61 -0.71
N LYS A 56 -0.28 14.85 -1.05
CA LYS A 56 -1.29 15.61 -0.30
C LYS A 56 -2.67 14.94 -0.35
N ALA A 57 -3.16 14.60 -1.54
CA ALA A 57 -4.46 13.94 -1.70
C ALA A 57 -4.49 12.52 -1.10
N TRP A 58 -3.36 11.84 -1.07
CA TRP A 58 -3.23 10.51 -0.48
C TRP A 58 -3.59 10.51 1.01
N THR A 59 -3.21 11.57 1.73
CA THR A 59 -3.50 11.70 3.17
C THR A 59 -4.98 11.88 3.49
N THR A 60 -5.79 12.28 2.50
CA THR A 60 -7.24 12.46 2.65
C THR A 60 -8.03 11.22 2.19
N MET A 61 -7.36 10.17 1.70
CA MET A 61 -8.04 8.92 1.36
C MET A 61 -8.51 8.21 2.63
N ARG A 62 -9.74 7.68 2.61
CA ARG A 62 -10.31 6.99 3.78
C ARG A 62 -9.58 5.69 4.11
N LEU A 63 -9.15 4.94 3.09
CA LEU A 63 -8.50 3.65 3.27
C LEU A 63 -7.33 3.45 2.29
N THR A 64 -6.18 3.07 2.81
CA THR A 64 -5.02 2.67 2.01
C THR A 64 -4.51 1.31 2.50
N VAL A 65 -4.57 0.29 1.65
CA VAL A 65 -4.04 -1.05 1.92
C VAL A 65 -2.84 -1.30 1.03
N GLN A 66 -1.74 -1.77 1.62
CA GLN A 66 -0.53 -2.14 0.89
C GLN A 66 -0.12 -3.55 1.29
N VAL A 67 0.03 -4.43 0.31
CA VAL A 67 0.60 -5.77 0.48
C VAL A 67 2.06 -5.71 0.06
N ALA A 68 2.99 -5.94 0.99
CA ALA A 68 4.42 -5.76 0.71
C ALA A 68 5.31 -6.77 1.43
N THR A 69 6.35 -7.21 0.71
CA THR A 69 7.48 -7.99 1.25
C THR A 69 8.55 -7.11 1.89
N LYS A 70 8.58 -5.81 1.53
CA LYS A 70 9.52 -4.82 2.04
C LYS A 70 8.88 -3.43 2.10
N LEU A 71 9.26 -2.67 3.12
CA LEU A 71 8.87 -1.26 3.25
C LEU A 71 9.42 -0.41 2.09
N ASN A 72 8.57 0.50 1.63
CA ASN A 72 8.84 1.45 0.56
C ASN A 72 8.24 2.83 0.90
N ARG A 73 8.56 3.86 0.12
CA ARG A 73 8.12 5.25 0.39
C ARG A 73 6.60 5.42 0.38
N SER A 74 5.85 4.64 -0.41
CA SER A 74 4.38 4.68 -0.42
C SER A 74 3.75 4.23 0.91
N HIS A 75 4.52 3.59 1.80
CA HIS A 75 4.04 3.24 3.15
C HIS A 75 4.23 4.37 4.17
N LEU A 76 5.05 5.38 3.85
CA LEU A 76 5.26 6.54 4.72
C LEU A 76 4.19 7.61 4.53
N VAL A 77 3.45 7.54 3.41
CA VAL A 77 2.33 8.42 3.10
C VAL A 77 1.06 7.59 3.19
N ASN A 78 0.31 7.76 4.28
CA ASN A 78 -0.87 6.97 4.57
C ASN A 78 -2.16 7.81 4.48
N GLY A 79 -3.27 7.14 4.11
CA GLY A 79 -4.60 7.70 4.28
C GLY A 79 -5.05 7.69 5.74
N GLU A 80 -6.31 8.03 5.98
CA GLU A 80 -6.94 8.06 7.31
C GLU A 80 -6.83 6.71 8.03
N ILE A 81 -7.11 5.62 7.31
CA ILE A 81 -6.92 4.25 7.75
C ILE A 81 -5.91 3.59 6.84
N ALA A 82 -4.80 3.10 7.42
CA ALA A 82 -3.76 2.40 6.67
C ALA A 82 -3.56 0.97 7.18
N TYR A 83 -3.54 0.02 6.25
CA TYR A 83 -3.12 -1.35 6.50
C TYR A 83 -1.87 -1.68 5.71
N LEU A 84 -0.87 -2.20 6.40
CA LEU A 84 0.29 -2.84 5.79
C LEU A 84 0.21 -4.34 6.04
N LEU A 85 0.00 -5.11 4.98
CA LEU A 85 -0.15 -6.55 5.04
C LEU A 85 1.16 -7.20 4.58
N PRO A 86 1.80 -8.02 5.43
CA PRO A 86 2.96 -8.78 5.01
C PRO A 86 2.52 -9.86 4.02
N CYS A 87 3.35 -10.11 3.01
CA CYS A 87 3.24 -11.26 2.14
C CYS A 87 4.57 -12.01 2.09
N ARG A 88 4.51 -13.31 1.76
CA ARG A 88 5.71 -14.13 1.60
C ARG A 88 6.53 -13.63 0.42
N GLY A 89 7.81 -13.38 0.66
CA GLY A 89 8.78 -13.11 -0.39
C GLY A 89 9.07 -14.34 -1.24
N ARG A 90 9.52 -14.11 -2.48
CA ARG A 90 9.89 -15.19 -3.41
C ARG A 90 11.03 -16.11 -2.94
N THR A 91 11.82 -15.64 -1.98
CA THR A 91 12.99 -16.36 -1.45
C THR A 91 12.65 -17.06 -0.13
N GLU A 92 11.42 -16.90 0.35
CA GLU A 92 10.95 -17.51 1.58
C GLU A 92 10.42 -18.92 1.32
N GLU A 93 10.63 -19.81 2.28
CA GLU A 93 10.09 -21.16 2.28
C GLU A 93 8.55 -21.14 2.40
N ASP A 94 7.88 -21.82 1.48
CA ASP A 94 6.43 -22.02 1.51
C ASP A 94 6.08 -23.42 2.03
N VAL A 95 6.08 -23.59 3.35
CA VAL A 95 5.62 -24.83 3.99
C VAL A 95 4.12 -24.70 4.29
N GLN A 96 3.32 -25.58 3.69
CA GLN A 96 1.87 -25.67 3.90
C GLN A 96 1.50 -27.01 4.54
N ALA A 97 0.24 -27.17 4.94
CA ALA A 97 -0.28 -28.42 5.50
C ALA A 97 -0.11 -29.62 4.53
N SER A 98 -0.12 -29.37 3.22
CA SER A 98 0.12 -30.37 2.18
C SER A 98 1.62 -30.65 1.91
N GLY A 99 2.53 -30.00 2.64
CA GLY A 99 3.98 -30.07 2.43
C GLY A 99 4.59 -28.82 1.78
N PRO A 100 5.90 -28.83 1.49
CA PRO A 100 6.61 -27.73 0.84
C PRO A 100 6.08 -27.44 -0.56
N GLN A 101 5.79 -26.19 -0.85
CA GLN A 101 5.34 -25.70 -2.15
C GLN A 101 6.38 -24.77 -2.77
N ALA A 102 6.33 -24.66 -4.09
CA ALA A 102 7.05 -23.63 -4.82
C ALA A 102 6.09 -22.91 -5.75
N VAL A 103 6.14 -21.59 -5.72
CA VAL A 103 5.26 -20.72 -6.50
C VAL A 103 6.01 -20.23 -7.73
N SER A 104 5.40 -20.43 -8.89
CA SER A 104 5.85 -19.85 -10.15
C SER A 104 5.32 -18.42 -10.29
N MET A 105 6.16 -17.49 -10.74
CA MET A 105 5.81 -16.10 -10.94
C MET A 105 6.44 -15.55 -12.22
N GLU A 106 5.80 -14.58 -12.83
CA GLU A 106 6.40 -13.85 -13.95
C GLU A 106 7.62 -13.04 -13.47
N ALA A 107 8.74 -13.17 -14.19
CA ALA A 107 9.95 -12.40 -13.93
C ALA A 107 10.02 -11.16 -14.84
N PRO A 108 10.84 -10.14 -14.50
CA PRO A 108 10.86 -8.86 -15.22
C PRO A 108 11.18 -8.95 -16.71
N SER A 109 11.89 -10.00 -17.14
CA SER A 109 12.00 -10.36 -18.55
C SER A 109 10.79 -11.18 -18.95
N ALA A 110 9.98 -10.63 -19.88
CA ALA A 110 8.69 -11.15 -20.36
C ALA A 110 8.70 -12.58 -20.97
N ALA A 111 9.82 -13.30 -20.89
CA ALA A 111 10.01 -14.66 -21.39
C ALA A 111 10.45 -15.66 -20.30
N SER A 112 10.46 -15.27 -19.02
CA SER A 112 10.95 -16.13 -17.95
C SER A 112 9.98 -16.19 -16.79
N THR A 113 9.50 -17.40 -16.50
CA THR A 113 8.83 -17.73 -15.24
C THR A 113 9.91 -18.04 -14.21
N ALA A 114 9.92 -17.30 -13.10
CA ALA A 114 10.77 -17.59 -11.95
C ALA A 114 10.03 -18.49 -10.97
N ARG A 115 10.74 -19.46 -10.38
CA ARG A 115 10.25 -20.28 -9.27
C ARG A 115 10.69 -19.64 -7.95
N SER A 116 9.89 -19.77 -6.89
CA SER A 116 10.32 -19.37 -5.55
C SER A 116 11.46 -20.26 -5.08
N ASP A 117 12.60 -19.64 -4.75
CA ASP A 117 13.76 -20.32 -4.20
C ASP A 117 13.61 -20.37 -2.69
N ALA A 118 13.11 -21.48 -2.15
CA ALA A 118 12.81 -21.73 -0.74
C ALA A 118 14.11 -21.81 0.11
N ALA A 119 14.86 -20.71 0.16
CA ALA A 119 16.22 -20.65 0.71
C ALA A 119 16.29 -19.90 2.05
N ARG A 120 15.18 -19.32 2.51
CA ARG A 120 15.11 -18.57 3.77
C ARG A 120 13.83 -18.89 4.53
N PRO A 121 13.88 -18.99 5.87
CA PRO A 121 12.69 -19.09 6.67
C PRO A 121 11.83 -17.82 6.50
N PRO A 122 10.49 -17.92 6.62
CA PRO A 122 9.59 -16.78 6.50
C PRO A 122 9.88 -15.74 7.59
N ALA A 123 9.63 -14.47 7.29
CA ALA A 123 9.90 -13.37 8.21
C ALA A 123 9.05 -13.42 9.51
N SER A 124 7.96 -14.19 9.52
CA SER A 124 7.16 -14.45 10.72
C SER A 124 6.72 -15.91 10.82
N THR A 125 6.84 -16.47 12.04
CA THR A 125 6.49 -17.86 12.37
C THR A 125 4.98 -18.12 12.38
N SER A 126 4.18 -17.07 12.60
CA SER A 126 2.73 -17.13 12.76
C SER A 126 1.97 -16.48 11.59
N SER A 127 2.36 -16.73 10.35
CA SER A 127 1.65 -16.16 9.19
C SER A 127 0.67 -17.14 8.53
N PRO A 128 -0.55 -17.34 9.09
CA PRO A 128 -1.69 -17.73 8.28
C PRO A 128 -2.22 -16.47 7.58
N ARG A 129 -1.94 -16.35 6.27
CA ARG A 129 -2.59 -15.53 5.22
C ARG A 129 -2.94 -14.03 5.46
N SER A 130 -2.92 -13.47 6.67
CA SER A 130 -3.12 -12.04 6.93
C SER A 130 -2.74 -11.68 8.37
N THR A 131 -1.68 -10.90 8.55
CA THR A 131 -1.48 -10.10 9.78
C THR A 131 -1.67 -8.64 9.42
N SER A 132 -2.77 -8.03 9.85
CA SER A 132 -3.05 -6.62 9.58
C SER A 132 -2.25 -5.73 10.52
N TRP A 133 -1.20 -5.06 10.02
CA TRP A 133 -0.65 -3.91 10.74
C TRP A 133 -1.55 -2.70 10.48
N ARG A 134 -2.29 -2.25 11.50
CA ARG A 134 -3.04 -0.99 11.47
C ARG A 134 -2.06 0.14 11.80
N ALA A 135 -1.80 1.05 10.88
CA ALA A 135 -1.14 2.30 11.21
C ALA A 135 -2.16 3.19 11.95
N SER A 136 -1.85 3.60 13.19
CA SER A 136 -2.70 4.52 13.95
C SER A 136 -2.81 5.87 13.24
N PRO A 137 -3.98 6.55 13.29
CA PRO A 137 -4.10 7.91 12.79
C PRO A 137 -3.09 8.81 13.51
N ARG A 138 -2.40 9.67 12.75
CA ARG A 138 -1.59 10.75 13.34
C ARG A 138 -2.52 11.60 14.20
N ARG A 139 -2.41 11.47 15.52
CA ARG A 139 -3.02 12.41 16.47
C ARG A 139 -2.38 13.75 16.16
N ARG A 140 -3.15 14.70 15.62
CA ARG A 140 -2.67 16.09 15.50
C ARG A 140 -2.32 16.55 16.91
N SER A 141 -1.05 16.81 17.16
CA SER A 141 -0.61 17.48 18.38
C SER A 141 -1.34 18.82 18.46
N PRO A 142 -1.93 19.20 19.61
CA PRO A 142 -2.50 20.53 19.75
C PRO A 142 -1.38 21.57 19.55
N PRO A 143 -1.69 22.73 18.95
CA PRO A 143 -0.70 23.76 18.74
C PRO A 143 -0.07 24.14 20.08
N THR A 144 1.26 24.06 20.13
CA THR A 144 2.07 24.57 21.24
C THR A 144 1.66 26.01 21.49
N ARG A 145 1.08 26.26 22.67
CA ARG A 145 0.76 27.60 23.15
C ARG A 145 2.08 28.37 23.19
N ARG A 146 2.29 29.29 22.24
CA ARG A 146 3.41 30.24 22.28
C ARG A 146 3.32 30.97 23.61
N PHE A 147 4.34 30.80 24.46
CA PHE A 147 4.56 31.70 25.57
C PHE A 147 4.75 33.10 24.98
N ALA A 148 3.83 34.01 25.30
CA ALA A 148 3.98 35.43 25.01
C ALA A 148 5.17 35.94 25.84
N GLY A 149 6.23 36.35 25.16
CA GLY A 149 7.29 37.14 25.76
C GLY A 149 6.75 38.52 26.12
N THR A 150 6.76 38.86 27.40
CA THR A 150 6.72 40.24 27.86
C THR A 150 8.11 40.83 27.72
N SER A 151 8.27 41.74 26.77
CA SER A 151 9.42 42.62 26.59
C SER A 151 9.22 43.95 27.32
N GLY A 152 10.29 44.47 27.95
CA GLY A 152 10.41 45.83 28.49
C GLY A 152 11.36 45.83 29.70
N SER A 153 12.68 45.99 29.58
CA SER A 153 13.53 47.11 29.11
C SER A 153 13.91 48.10 30.23
N ALA A 154 15.24 48.21 30.44
CA ALA A 154 16.05 49.26 31.09
C ALA A 154 15.86 49.45 32.63
N ILE A 155 16.84 49.86 33.45
CA ILE A 155 17.83 50.95 33.34
C ILE A 155 18.99 50.71 34.35
N THR A 156 20.20 51.10 33.94
CA THR A 156 21.45 51.52 34.64
C THR A 156 21.47 51.67 36.16
N GLY A 157 22.57 51.21 36.79
CA GLY A 157 22.98 51.52 38.16
C GLY A 157 24.11 50.61 38.65
#